data_AF-A2F4L8-F1
#
_entry.id   AF-A2F4L8-F1
#
_cell.length_a   1.000
_cell.length_b   1.000
_cell.length_c   1.000
_cell.angle_alpha   90.00
_cell.angle_beta   90.00
_cell.angle_gamma   90.00
#
_symmetry.space_group_name_H-M   'P 1'
#
loop_
_entity.id
_entity.type
_entity.pdbx_description
1 polymer ?
#
loop_
_entity_poly.entity_id
_entity_poly.type
_entity_poly.pdbx_seq_one_letter_code
_entity_poly.pdbx_strand_id
1 'polypeptide(L)' 'MENNLELFISFTQREGFDKDKKIQSRLYPDSYNNYSLLEICCYYGAADCFKLLRSEFNSKITQKCLEFSFLRGNPE' A
#
# COMPACT_ATOMS: atom_id res chain seq x y z
N MET A 1 -13.28 1.78 3.94
CA MET A 1 -12.56 3.07 3.94
C MET A 1 -12.33 3.44 2.49
N GLU A 2 -13.02 4.48 2.03
CA GLU A 2 -13.02 4.90 0.62
C GLU A 2 -11.60 5.23 0.14
N ASN A 3 -11.24 4.71 -1.04
CA ASN A 3 -9.99 5.04 -1.70
C ASN A 3 -10.04 6.48 -2.18
N ASN A 4 -9.43 7.39 -1.42
CA ASN A 4 -9.26 8.77 -1.85
C ASN A 4 -8.03 8.85 -2.76
N LEU A 5 -8.18 8.38 -4.00
CA LEU A 5 -7.10 8.33 -4.98
C LEU A 5 -6.49 9.72 -5.22
N GLU A 6 -7.30 10.78 -5.27
CA GLU A 6 -6.84 12.17 -5.45
C GLU A 6 -5.93 12.64 -4.30
N LEU A 7 -6.27 12.28 -3.06
CA LEU A 7 -5.42 12.57 -1.90
C LEU A 7 -4.10 11.79 -1.98
N PHE A 8 -4.14 10.55 -2.46
CA PHE A 8 -2.92 9.76 -2.63
C PHE A 8 -2.03 10.31 -3.74
N ILE A 9 -2.60 10.70 -4.89
CA ILE A 9 -1.87 11.34 -5.99
C ILE A 9 -1.17 12.61 -5.49
N SER A 10 -1.91 13.52 -4.86
CA SER A 10 -1.32 14.76 -4.32
C SER A 10 -0.26 14.50 -3.26
N PHE A 11 -0.38 13.43 -2.47
CA PHE A 11 0.65 12.99 -1.53
C PHE A 11 1.91 12.49 -2.25
N THR A 12 1.76 11.70 -3.32
CA THR A 12 2.91 11.18 -4.09
C THR A 12 3.65 12.24 -4.88
N GLN A 13 2.98 13.34 -5.24
CA GLN A 13 3.56 14.48 -5.96
C GLN A 13 4.24 15.51 -5.05
N ARG A 14 4.11 15.36 -3.72
CA ARG A 14 4.69 16.29 -2.77
C ARG A 14 6.22 16.13 -2.73
N GLU A 15 6.93 17.25 -2.67
CA GLU A 15 8.38 17.26 -2.48
C GLU A 15 8.75 16.50 -1.20
N GLY A 16 9.66 15.52 -1.32
CA GLY A 16 10.05 14.64 -0.21
C GLY A 16 9.22 13.35 -0.07
N PHE A 17 8.33 13.04 -1.02
CA PHE A 17 7.70 11.72 -1.07
C PHE A 17 8.76 10.64 -1.37
N ASP A 18 8.89 9.68 -0.45
CA ASP A 18 9.79 8.55 -0.59
C ASP A 18 8.97 7.29 -0.92
N LYS A 19 9.07 6.82 -2.17
CA LYS A 19 8.32 5.66 -2.67
C LYS A 19 8.76 4.35 -2.00
N ASP A 20 10.02 4.29 -1.57
CA ASP A 20 10.62 3.14 -0.90
C ASP A 20 10.42 3.18 0.62
N LYS A 21 9.65 4.17 1.10
CA LYS A 21 9.34 4.36 2.50
C LYS A 21 8.63 3.13 3.03
N LYS A 22 9.22 2.57 4.07
CA LYS A 22 8.60 1.49 4.82
C LYS A 22 7.96 2.04 6.09
N ILE A 23 6.78 1.54 6.39
CA ILE A 23 5.99 1.92 7.55
C ILE A 23 6.00 0.73 8.50
N GLN A 24 6.47 0.98 9.71
CA GLN A 24 6.34 0.09 10.84
C GLN A 24 5.16 0.55 11.68
N SER A 25 4.20 -0.33 11.93
CA SER A 25 3.05 -0.02 12.78
C SER A 25 2.57 -1.26 13.51
N ARG A 26 2.14 -1.08 14.75
CA ARG A 26 1.50 -2.12 15.56
C ARG A 26 0.10 -2.51 15.07
N LEU A 27 -0.42 -1.79 14.06
CA LEU A 27 -1.72 -2.04 13.44
C LEU A 27 -1.68 -3.18 12.40
N TYR A 28 -0.49 -3.64 12.03
CA TYR A 28 -0.30 -4.73 11.06
C TYR A 28 0.11 -6.03 11.78
N PRO A 29 -0.23 -7.20 11.21
CA PRO A 29 -0.09 -8.49 11.88
C PRO A 29 1.35 -8.86 12.27
N ASP A 30 2.36 -8.23 11.67
CA ASP A 30 3.76 -8.34 12.12
C ASP A 30 4.35 -6.96 12.40
N SER A 31 4.14 -6.47 13.63
CA SER A 31 4.53 -5.11 14.06
C SER A 31 6.04 -4.85 14.09
N TYR A 32 6.86 -5.90 14.01
CA TYR A 32 8.31 -5.81 13.87
C TYR A 32 8.77 -5.68 12.42
N ASN A 33 7.86 -5.92 11.47
CA ASN A 33 8.16 -5.75 10.06
C ASN A 33 7.93 -4.34 9.56
N ASN A 34 8.74 -4.02 8.57
CA ASN A 34 8.62 -2.83 7.76
C ASN A 34 7.80 -3.17 6.52
N TYR A 35 6.69 -2.47 6.31
CA TYR A 35 5.81 -2.67 5.16
C TYR A 35 5.92 -1.53 4.17
N SER A 36 6.01 -1.88 2.90
CA SER A 36 5.94 -0.93 1.79
C SER A 36 4.53 -0.33 1.66
N LEU A 37 4.45 0.84 1.03
CA LEU A 37 3.16 1.45 0.68
C LEU A 37 2.28 0.49 -0.14
N LEU A 38 2.89 -0.32 -1.02
CA LEU A 38 2.17 -1.28 -1.87
C LEU A 38 1.51 -2.40 -1.04
N GLU A 39 2.24 -2.96 -0.07
CA GLU A 39 1.69 -3.96 0.86
C GLU A 39 0.53 -3.38 1.67
N ILE A 40 0.69 -2.15 2.15
CA ILE A 40 -0.36 -1.46 2.90
C ILE A 40 -1.60 -1.21 2.04
N CYS A 41 -1.42 -0.86 0.76
CA CYS A 41 -2.52 -0.78 -0.19
C CYS A 41 -3.25 -2.13 -0.31
N CYS A 42 -2.54 -3.26 -0.35
CA CYS A 42 -3.16 -4.59 -0.37
C CYS A 42 -3.96 -4.87 0.92
N TYR A 43 -3.40 -4.50 2.09
CA TYR A 43 -4.07 -4.69 3.38
C TYR A 43 -5.38 -3.92 3.48
N TYR A 44 -5.38 -2.66 3.03
CA TYR A 44 -6.58 -1.82 3.03
C TYR A 44 -7.48 -2.03 1.80
N GLY A 45 -7.11 -2.90 0.84
CA GLY A 45 -7.84 -3.12 -0.41
C GLY A 45 -7.94 -1.88 -1.31
N ALA A 46 -6.85 -1.12 -1.39
CA ALA A 46 -6.71 0.09 -2.19
C ALA A 46 -6.23 -0.21 -3.61
N ALA A 47 -7.12 -0.73 -4.45
CA ALA A 47 -6.78 -1.20 -5.80
C ALA A 47 -6.24 -0.07 -6.70
N ASP A 48 -6.81 1.14 -6.61
CA ASP A 48 -6.37 2.25 -7.47
C ASP A 48 -5.02 2.82 -7.02
N CYS A 49 -4.79 2.98 -5.71
CA CYS A 49 -3.47 3.33 -5.19
C CYS A 49 -2.42 2.26 -5.54
N PHE A 50 -2.79 0.98 -5.52
CA PHE A 50 -1.90 -0.12 -5.93
C PHE A 50 -1.50 0.01 -7.41
N LYS A 51 -2.47 0.26 -8.30
CA LYS A 51 -2.19 0.47 -9.73
C LYS A 51 -1.27 1.67 -9.94
N LEU A 52 -1.51 2.78 -9.24
CA LEU A 52 -0.66 3.96 -9.31
C LEU A 52 0.79 3.65 -8.88
N LEU A 53 0.97 2.99 -7.74
CA LEU A 53 2.29 2.60 -7.24
C LEU A 53 3.05 1.66 -8.19
N ARG A 54 2.32 0.83 -8.94
CA ARG A 54 2.89 -0.06 -9.96
C ARG A 54 3.25 0.68 -11.24
N SER A 55 2.38 1.56 -11.72
CA SER A 55 2.60 2.29 -12.98
C SER A 55 3.66 3.38 -12.84
N GLU A 56 3.55 4.24 -11.83
CA GLU A 56 4.40 5.42 -11.68
C GLU A 56 5.76 5.10 -11.04
N PHE A 57 5.76 4.21 -10.04
CA PHE A 57 6.93 3.96 -9.20
C PHE A 57 7.58 2.59 -9.42
N ASN A 58 6.95 1.74 -10.25
CA ASN A 58 7.34 0.34 -10.48
C ASN A 58 7.57 -0.43 -9.17
N SER A 59 6.72 -0.17 -8.18
CA SER A 59 6.87 -0.74 -6.84
C SER A 59 6.90 -2.27 -6.89
N LYS A 60 7.81 -2.89 -6.14
CA LYS A 60 7.98 -4.34 -6.13
C LYS A 60 6.79 -5.02 -5.47
N ILE A 61 6.17 -5.97 -6.18
CA ILE A 61 5.15 -6.86 -5.59
C ILE A 61 5.88 -7.88 -4.71
N THR A 62 5.43 -8.01 -3.48
CA THR A 62 5.97 -8.96 -2.50
C THR A 62 4.94 -10.03 -2.16
N GLN A 63 5.38 -11.12 -1.52
CA GLN A 63 4.47 -12.16 -1.04
C GLN A 63 3.44 -11.61 -0.03
N LYS A 64 3.83 -10.63 0.77
CA LYS A 64 2.93 -9.96 1.72
C LYS A 64 1.78 -9.23 1.04
N CYS A 65 1.96 -8.69 -0.18
CA CYS A 65 0.85 -8.13 -0.96
C CYS A 65 -0.26 -9.17 -1.16
N LEU A 66 0.12 -10.41 -1.47
CA LEU A 66 -0.82 -11.51 -1.65
C LEU A 66 -1.47 -11.88 -0.32
N GLU A 67 -0.68 -12.10 0.73
CA GLU A 67 -1.20 -12.45 2.06
C GLU A 67 -2.21 -11.40 2.57
N PHE A 68 -1.86 -10.11 2.44
CA PHE A 68 -2.70 -9.01 2.87
C PHE A 68 -3.97 -8.85 2.04
N SER A 69 -3.95 -9.22 0.75
CA SER A 69 -5.16 -9.23 -0.07
C SER A 69 -6.21 -10.23 0.44
N PHE A 70 -5.77 -11.37 0.99
CA PHE A 70 -6.66 -12.38 1.57
C PHE A 70 -7.18 -12.00 2.96
N LEU A 71 -6.42 -11.22 3.74
CA LEU A 71 -6.83 -10.79 5.09
C LEU A 71 -8.07 -9.90 5.08
N ARG A 72 -8.36 -9.22 3.97
CA ARG A 72 -9.55 -8.38 3.86
C ARG A 72 -10.86 -9.18 3.84
N GLY A 73 -10.79 -10.51 3.72
CA GLY A 73 -11.94 -11.41 3.72
C GLY A 73 -12.79 -11.22 2.47
N ASN A 74 -12.60 -12.09 1.48
CA ASN A 74 -13.42 -12.27 0.28
C ASN A 74 -14.32 -11.07 -0.10
N PRO A 75 -13.78 -10.00 -0.71
CA PRO A 75 -14.60 -9.16 -1.57
C PRO A 75 -14.80 -9.95 -2.87
N GLU A 76 -16.03 -10.41 -3.12
CA GLU A 76 -16.43 -10.98 -4.40
C GLU A 76 -15.98 -10.12 -5.60
#